data_AF-A0A416ES53-F1
#
_entry.id   AF-A0A416ES53-F1
#
_cell.length_a   1.000
_cell.length_b   1.000
_cell.length_c   1.000
_cell.angle_alpha   90.00
_cell.angle_beta   90.00
_cell.angle_gamma   90.00
#
_symmetry.space_group_name_H-M   'P 1'
#
loop_
_entity.id
_entity.type
_entity.pdbx_description
1 polymer ?
#
loop_
_entity_poly.entity_id
_entity_poly.type
_entity_poly.pdbx_seq_one_letter_code
_entity_poly.pdbx_strand_id
1 'polypeptide(L)'
;MPIQWKQNDKKTMHVNEAENGVVYLTWPAIEKIEGIRHAFSTRIGGVSKEHLSSMNLSFSRGDDPANVRENYRRFCEAAGFEVENIVTSDQAHTTKVRYVTKADCGSGVTRDRDFHDIDGMITDEPGVVLATFYADCVPLYFVDPVHRAIGLSHSGWRGTVHKMGQATLDAMHERFGTEAKDVIAAVGPSICQDCYEVSGDVIEEFRAAFPETLHEKLFYGKPDGKYQLNLWEANHQILLAAGVPEKQIHLPNLCTCCNPDFLYSHRASKGKRGNLAAFLSLV
;
A
#
# COMPACT_ATOMS: atom_id res chain seq x y z
N MET A 1 2.54 21.57 7.09
CA MET A 1 1.77 21.80 5.85
C MET A 1 0.36 21.26 6.01
N PRO A 2 -0.69 21.92 5.49
CA PRO A 2 -2.05 21.38 5.56
C PRO A 2 -2.19 20.15 4.66
N ILE A 3 -2.70 19.05 5.22
CA ILE A 3 -3.03 17.82 4.47
C ILE A 3 -4.46 17.95 3.95
N GLN A 4 -4.65 17.68 2.66
CA GLN A 4 -5.95 17.63 1.99
C GLN A 4 -6.54 16.23 2.13
N TRP A 5 -7.47 16.07 3.07
CA TRP A 5 -8.24 14.85 3.26
C TRP A 5 -9.45 14.83 2.32
N LYS A 6 -9.84 13.64 1.89
CA LYS A 6 -11.08 13.43 1.11
C LYS A 6 -12.26 13.21 2.06
N GLN A 7 -13.47 13.45 1.55
CA GLN A 7 -14.75 13.32 2.28
C GLN A 7 -14.85 14.23 3.52
N ASN A 8 -15.10 15.53 3.30
CA ASN A 8 -15.37 16.54 4.35
C ASN A 8 -14.32 16.58 5.47
N ASP A 9 -13.03 16.50 5.11
CA ASP A 9 -11.90 16.55 6.05
C ASP A 9 -11.87 15.46 7.14
N LYS A 10 -12.59 14.34 6.93
CA LYS A 10 -12.58 13.23 7.88
C LYS A 10 -11.22 12.53 7.87
N LYS A 11 -10.41 12.80 8.89
CA LYS A 11 -9.14 12.09 9.16
C LYS A 11 -9.43 10.63 9.49
N THR A 12 -9.00 9.71 8.63
CA THR A 12 -9.13 8.26 8.82
C THR A 12 -7.83 7.62 9.30
N MET A 13 -6.74 8.39 9.35
CA MET A 13 -5.41 7.95 9.74
C MET A 13 -4.80 8.91 10.75
N HIS A 14 -3.92 8.40 11.61
CA HIS A 14 -3.04 9.24 12.42
C HIS A 14 -1.81 9.66 11.61
N VAL A 15 -1.36 10.88 11.86
CA VAL A 15 -0.12 11.45 11.30
C VAL A 15 0.87 11.52 12.45
N ASN A 16 1.88 10.67 12.42
CA ASN A 16 2.88 10.55 13.47
C ASN A 16 4.16 11.26 13.02
N GLU A 17 4.74 12.06 13.90
CA GLU A 17 6.03 12.72 13.70
C GLU A 17 6.98 12.26 14.81
N ALA A 18 8.06 11.59 14.42
CA ALA A 18 9.09 11.14 15.35
C ALA A 18 10.12 12.25 15.64
N GLU A 19 10.87 12.12 16.73
CA GLU A 19 11.89 13.09 17.14
C GLU A 19 12.97 13.32 16.06
N ASN A 20 13.27 12.30 15.26
CA ASN A 20 14.21 12.39 14.14
C ASN A 20 13.62 13.08 12.89
N GLY A 21 12.41 13.66 12.98
CA GLY A 21 11.72 14.41 11.94
C GLY A 21 11.03 13.55 10.88
N VAL A 22 11.01 12.23 11.03
CA VAL A 22 10.28 11.33 10.13
C VAL A 22 8.80 11.43 10.40
N VAL A 23 8.02 11.62 9.32
CA VAL A 23 6.56 11.60 9.38
C VAL A 23 6.04 10.33 8.72
N TYR A 24 5.14 9.62 9.39
CA TYR A 24 4.51 8.40 8.89
C TYR A 24 3.04 8.34 9.29
N LEU A 25 2.29 7.49 8.62
CA LEU A 25 0.86 7.34 8.81
C LEU A 25 0.50 5.97 9.36
N THR A 26 -0.55 5.91 10.16
CA THR A 26 -1.09 4.68 10.75
C THR A 26 -2.62 4.72 10.77
N TRP A 27 -3.23 3.55 10.89
CA TRP A 27 -4.69 3.39 10.98
C TRP A 27 -5.12 3.16 12.43
N PRO A 28 -6.05 3.97 12.97
CA PRO A 28 -6.59 3.79 14.32
C PRO A 28 -7.24 2.43 14.57
N ALA A 29 -7.72 1.77 13.51
CA ALA A 29 -8.32 0.44 13.60
C ALA A 29 -7.27 -0.66 13.81
N ILE A 30 -6.10 -0.54 13.17
CA ILE A 30 -5.01 -1.52 13.27
C ILE A 30 -4.16 -1.27 14.52
N GLU A 31 -3.98 -0.01 14.94
CA GLU A 31 -3.27 0.33 16.19
C GLU A 31 -3.89 -0.32 17.44
N LYS A 32 -5.19 -0.62 17.39
CA LYS A 32 -5.92 -1.26 18.50
C LYS A 32 -5.71 -2.76 18.55
N ILE A 33 -5.09 -3.36 17.54
CA ILE A 33 -4.83 -4.80 17.47
C ILE A 33 -3.48 -5.05 18.15
N GLU A 34 -3.52 -5.74 19.29
CA GLU A 34 -2.33 -6.11 20.04
C GLU A 34 -1.41 -6.99 19.18
N GLY A 35 -0.10 -6.80 19.29
CA GLY A 35 0.87 -7.60 18.54
C GLY A 35 1.02 -7.21 17.07
N ILE A 36 0.44 -6.07 16.63
CA ILE A 36 0.57 -5.57 15.26
C ILE A 36 1.33 -4.24 15.25
N ARG A 37 2.26 -4.13 14.31
CA ARG A 37 2.94 -2.89 13.98
C ARG A 37 2.82 -2.63 12.49
N HIS A 38 2.40 -1.42 12.13
CA HIS A 38 2.25 -1.02 10.75
C HIS A 38 2.61 0.44 10.56
N ALA A 39 2.94 0.80 9.33
CA ALA A 39 3.14 2.19 8.95
C ALA A 39 2.94 2.35 7.44
N PHE A 40 2.64 3.58 7.03
CA PHE A 40 2.80 4.03 5.66
C PHE A 40 3.72 5.24 5.65
N SER A 41 4.80 5.20 4.87
CA SER A 41 5.76 6.29 4.84
C SER A 41 5.19 7.53 4.16
N THR A 42 5.73 8.69 4.54
CA THR A 42 5.56 9.93 3.79
C THR A 42 6.87 10.28 3.10
N ARG A 43 6.92 11.38 2.33
CA ARG A 43 8.19 11.85 1.75
C ARG A 43 9.05 12.68 2.73
N ILE A 44 8.62 12.85 3.98
CA ILE A 44 9.22 13.76 4.97
C ILE A 44 10.19 13.02 5.90
N GLY A 45 11.32 13.66 6.19
CA GLY A 45 12.28 13.21 7.21
C GLY A 45 13.36 12.26 6.69
N GLY A 46 13.59 12.19 5.38
CA GLY A 46 14.72 11.46 4.81
C GLY A 46 15.91 12.37 4.46
N VAL A 47 16.84 11.85 3.66
CA VAL A 47 18.09 12.52 3.25
C VAL A 47 18.28 12.64 1.73
N SER A 48 17.39 12.03 0.94
CA SER A 48 17.42 12.11 -0.52
C SER A 48 17.18 13.54 -1.02
N LYS A 49 17.60 13.83 -2.26
CA LYS A 49 17.61 15.19 -2.82
C LYS A 49 16.69 15.32 -4.04
N GLU A 50 16.49 16.56 -4.49
CA GLU A 50 15.74 16.91 -5.70
C GLU A 50 14.33 16.28 -5.73
N HIS A 51 13.95 15.67 -6.86
CA HIS A 51 12.67 15.00 -7.06
C HIS A 51 12.51 13.73 -6.20
N LEU A 52 13.59 13.26 -5.59
CA LEU A 52 13.61 12.17 -4.61
C LEU A 52 13.56 12.70 -3.17
N SER A 53 13.54 14.01 -2.95
CA SER A 53 13.52 14.58 -1.60
C SER A 53 12.23 14.23 -0.84
N SER A 54 12.25 13.80 0.41
CA SER A 54 13.43 13.51 1.25
C SER A 54 13.55 12.02 1.58
N MET A 55 12.43 11.33 1.77
CA MET A 55 12.35 9.93 2.22
C MET A 55 12.07 8.98 1.06
N ASN A 56 13.01 8.82 0.13
CA ASN A 56 12.89 7.81 -0.92
C ASN A 56 13.32 6.43 -0.41
N LEU A 57 12.42 5.45 -0.47
CA LEU A 57 12.66 4.07 -0.02
C LEU A 57 12.90 3.09 -1.17
N SER A 58 13.26 3.58 -2.36
CA SER A 58 13.58 2.74 -3.53
C SER A 58 15.01 2.92 -4.03
N PHE A 59 15.69 1.79 -4.20
CA PHE A 59 17.00 1.69 -4.85
C PHE A 59 16.93 1.83 -6.39
N SER A 60 15.75 1.70 -7.01
CA SER A 60 15.59 1.67 -8.47
C SER A 60 15.18 3.00 -9.10
N ARG A 61 15.15 4.09 -8.32
CA ARG A 61 14.77 5.44 -8.78
C ARG A 61 15.95 6.34 -9.14
N GLY A 62 17.16 5.80 -9.17
CA GLY A 62 18.38 6.55 -9.49
C GLY A 62 18.88 7.42 -8.33
N ASP A 63 18.51 7.08 -7.10
CA ASP A 63 19.06 7.70 -5.89
C ASP A 63 20.46 7.16 -5.58
N ASP A 64 21.19 7.87 -4.72
CA ASP A 64 22.37 7.32 -4.07
C ASP A 64 21.93 6.18 -3.12
N PRO A 65 22.43 4.94 -3.28
CA PRO A 65 22.09 3.84 -2.38
C PRO A 65 22.38 4.14 -0.90
N ALA A 66 23.35 5.00 -0.58
CA ALA A 66 23.61 5.42 0.79
C ALA A 66 22.45 6.25 1.37
N ASN A 67 21.83 7.13 0.57
CA ASN A 67 20.64 7.88 0.98
C ASN A 67 19.47 6.94 1.24
N VAL A 68 19.25 5.96 0.37
CA VAL A 68 18.15 5.00 0.51
C VAL A 68 18.32 4.17 1.78
N ARG A 69 19.53 3.66 2.07
CA ARG A 69 19.83 2.94 3.32
C ARG A 69 19.62 3.81 4.56
N GLU A 70 20.05 5.06 4.52
CA GLU A 70 19.83 6.00 5.63
C GLU A 70 18.33 6.31 5.81
N ASN A 71 17.57 6.42 4.72
CA ASN A 71 16.11 6.58 4.78
C ASN A 71 15.45 5.36 5.45
N TYR A 72 15.86 4.13 5.10
CA TYR A 72 15.41 2.93 5.81
C TYR A 72 15.75 2.98 7.29
N ARG A 73 16.99 3.32 7.66
CA ARG A 73 17.42 3.43 9.06
C ARG A 73 16.54 4.42 9.83
N ARG A 74 16.37 5.64 9.31
CA ARG A 74 15.56 6.69 9.96
C ARG A 74 14.09 6.31 10.06
N PHE A 75 13.53 5.71 9.01
CA PHE A 75 12.14 5.27 9.01
C PHE A 75 11.90 4.14 10.02
N CYS A 76 12.81 3.16 10.04
CA CYS A 76 12.74 2.04 10.99
C CYS A 76 12.86 2.51 12.43
N GLU A 77 13.78 3.43 12.72
CA GLU A 77 13.89 4.08 14.04
C GLU A 77 12.57 4.78 14.45
N ALA A 78 11.95 5.51 13.52
CA ALA A 78 10.73 6.28 13.79
C ALA A 78 9.46 5.44 13.97
N ALA A 79 9.31 4.39 13.16
CA ALA A 79 8.15 3.48 13.20
C ALA A 79 8.40 2.24 14.10
N GLY A 80 9.63 2.10 14.62
CA GLY A 80 10.12 1.01 15.45
C GLY A 80 10.14 -0.36 14.77
N PHE A 81 10.66 -0.40 13.55
CA PHE A 81 11.05 -1.64 12.89
C PHE A 81 12.55 -1.84 13.01
N GLU A 82 13.02 -3.07 12.78
CA GLU A 82 14.44 -3.35 12.55
C GLU A 82 14.67 -3.49 11.04
N VAL A 83 15.72 -2.86 10.51
CA VAL A 83 15.99 -2.82 9.07
C VAL A 83 16.25 -4.23 8.53
N GLU A 84 16.93 -5.05 9.33
CA GLU A 84 17.30 -6.43 9.03
C GLU A 84 16.09 -7.35 8.91
N ASN A 85 14.95 -6.96 9.50
CA ASN A 85 13.72 -7.74 9.51
C ASN A 85 12.82 -7.47 8.30
N ILE A 86 13.18 -6.51 7.44
CA ILE A 86 12.36 -6.13 6.29
C ILE A 86 12.50 -7.14 5.17
N VAL A 87 11.34 -7.54 4.61
CA VAL A 87 11.21 -8.29 3.37
C VAL A 87 10.43 -7.43 2.38
N THR A 88 11.04 -7.11 1.24
CA THR A 88 10.43 -6.24 0.23
C THR A 88 9.84 -7.03 -0.94
N SER A 89 8.71 -6.57 -1.46
CA SER A 89 8.10 -7.12 -2.68
C SER A 89 8.86 -6.73 -3.96
N ASP A 90 8.80 -7.57 -5.00
CA ASP A 90 9.30 -7.27 -6.35
C ASP A 90 8.13 -7.09 -7.31
N GLN A 91 7.51 -5.91 -7.23
CA GLN A 91 6.22 -5.62 -7.86
C GLN A 91 6.29 -5.54 -9.39
N ALA A 92 5.53 -6.40 -10.06
CA ALA A 92 5.36 -6.41 -11.51
C ALA A 92 3.92 -6.11 -11.95
N HIS A 93 3.05 -5.69 -11.02
CA HIS A 93 1.61 -5.47 -11.23
C HIS A 93 0.84 -6.76 -11.57
N THR A 94 1.29 -7.88 -11.01
CA THR A 94 0.57 -9.16 -11.07
C THR A 94 -0.25 -9.37 -9.78
N THR A 95 -0.74 -10.58 -9.56
CA THR A 95 -1.47 -10.97 -8.34
C THR A 95 -0.78 -12.09 -7.57
N LYS A 96 0.52 -12.28 -7.80
CA LYS A 96 1.30 -13.30 -7.11
C LYS A 96 1.53 -12.91 -5.66
N VAL A 97 1.20 -13.83 -4.76
CA VAL A 97 1.37 -13.70 -3.31
C VAL A 97 2.42 -14.71 -2.84
N ARG A 98 3.38 -14.26 -2.05
CA ARG A 98 4.41 -15.13 -1.45
C ARG A 98 4.25 -15.21 0.06
N TYR A 99 4.30 -16.42 0.60
CA TYR A 99 4.55 -16.62 2.02
C TYR A 99 6.02 -16.35 2.34
N VAL A 100 6.30 -15.47 3.29
CA VAL A 100 7.65 -15.09 3.70
C VAL A 100 7.88 -15.40 5.17
N THR A 101 9.12 -15.72 5.49
CA THR A 101 9.56 -16.20 6.81
C THR A 101 10.75 -15.38 7.31
N LYS A 102 11.23 -15.65 8.52
CA LYS A 102 12.50 -15.10 9.03
C LYS A 102 13.70 -15.39 8.13
N ALA A 103 13.65 -16.49 7.36
CA ALA A 103 14.71 -16.81 6.40
C ALA A 103 14.76 -15.83 5.22
N ASP A 104 13.68 -15.09 4.96
CA ASP A 104 13.59 -14.07 3.91
C ASP A 104 13.99 -12.66 4.41
N CYS A 105 14.17 -12.46 5.72
CA CYS A 105 14.56 -11.18 6.31
C CYS A 105 15.79 -10.55 5.62
N GLY A 106 15.76 -9.22 5.46
CA GLY A 106 16.76 -8.42 4.76
C GLY A 106 16.59 -8.33 3.24
N SER A 107 15.71 -9.14 2.64
CA SER A 107 15.53 -9.23 1.19
C SER A 107 15.06 -7.92 0.55
N GLY A 108 15.93 -7.36 -0.30
CA GLY A 108 15.77 -6.10 -1.02
C GLY A 108 16.12 -4.85 -0.21
N VAL A 109 16.69 -5.00 0.99
CA VAL A 109 17.24 -3.88 1.77
C VAL A 109 18.70 -4.12 2.16
N THR A 110 18.98 -5.15 2.95
CA THR A 110 20.34 -5.47 3.42
C THR A 110 21.01 -6.55 2.57
N ARG A 111 20.23 -7.31 1.80
CA ARG A 111 20.70 -8.25 0.78
C ARG A 111 19.77 -8.23 -0.43
N ASP A 112 20.22 -8.81 -1.54
CA ASP A 112 19.41 -8.93 -2.74
C ASP A 112 18.22 -9.88 -2.53
N ARG A 113 17.15 -9.65 -3.31
CA ARG A 113 15.99 -10.55 -3.35
C ARG A 113 16.35 -11.80 -4.14
N ASP A 114 15.87 -12.95 -3.67
CA ASP A 114 15.96 -14.24 -4.37
C ASP A 114 14.64 -14.61 -5.08
N PHE A 115 13.66 -13.70 -5.06
CA PHE A 115 12.37 -13.84 -5.72
C PHE A 115 12.02 -12.60 -6.56
N HIS A 116 11.17 -12.84 -7.54
CA HIS A 116 10.73 -11.83 -8.51
C HIS A 116 9.23 -11.94 -8.74
N ASP A 117 8.64 -10.85 -9.25
CA ASP A 117 7.23 -10.80 -9.65
C ASP A 117 6.30 -11.22 -8.50
N ILE A 118 6.43 -10.51 -7.38
CA ILE A 118 5.63 -10.69 -6.18
C ILE A 118 5.03 -9.34 -5.82
N ASP A 119 3.71 -9.23 -5.93
CA ASP A 119 2.95 -8.02 -5.60
C ASP A 119 2.25 -8.12 -4.23
N GLY A 120 2.08 -9.33 -3.69
CA GLY A 120 1.59 -9.56 -2.33
C GLY A 120 2.52 -10.44 -1.49
N MET A 121 2.57 -10.19 -0.19
CA MET A 121 3.27 -11.05 0.76
C MET A 121 2.40 -11.33 1.97
N ILE A 122 2.57 -12.52 2.55
CA ILE A 122 1.85 -12.97 3.75
C ILE A 122 2.82 -13.62 4.73
N THR A 123 2.56 -13.52 6.03
CA THR A 123 3.33 -14.20 7.07
C THR A 123 2.54 -14.35 8.37
N ASP A 124 2.90 -15.35 9.16
CA ASP A 124 2.47 -15.59 10.54
C ASP A 124 3.65 -15.54 11.53
N GLU A 125 4.86 -15.20 11.05
CA GLU A 125 6.07 -15.18 11.88
C GLU A 125 6.31 -13.79 12.53
N PRO A 126 6.31 -13.70 13.88
CA PRO A 126 6.67 -12.47 14.57
C PRO A 126 8.09 -12.00 14.23
N GLY A 127 8.24 -10.70 14.04
CA GLY A 127 9.50 -10.06 13.67
C GLY A 127 9.81 -10.07 12.16
N VAL A 128 8.94 -10.61 11.30
CA VAL A 128 9.05 -10.41 9.84
C VAL A 128 8.28 -9.16 9.44
N VAL A 129 8.96 -8.19 8.81
CA VAL A 129 8.36 -6.91 8.38
C VAL A 129 8.10 -6.94 6.88
N LEU A 130 6.83 -7.02 6.48
CA LEU A 130 6.42 -6.95 5.09
C LEU A 130 6.54 -5.51 4.58
N ALA A 131 7.19 -5.29 3.43
CA ALA A 131 7.29 -3.97 2.80
C ALA A 131 6.88 -3.98 1.32
N THR A 132 6.00 -3.06 0.94
CA THR A 132 5.55 -2.85 -0.46
C THR A 132 5.64 -1.37 -0.82
N PHE A 133 5.73 -1.02 -2.10
CA PHE A 133 6.11 0.30 -2.60
C PHE A 133 5.05 0.97 -3.48
N TYR A 134 4.98 2.30 -3.38
CA TYR A 134 3.90 3.07 -4.00
C TYR A 134 4.36 4.42 -4.53
N ALA A 135 3.69 4.86 -5.60
CA ALA A 135 3.27 6.24 -5.78
C ALA A 135 2.06 6.17 -6.71
N ASP A 136 0.88 6.41 -6.14
CA ASP A 136 -0.46 6.32 -6.75
C ASP A 136 -1.14 4.94 -6.72
N CYS A 137 -0.43 3.81 -6.85
CA CYS A 137 -1.06 2.49 -6.72
C CYS A 137 -1.56 2.23 -5.29
N VAL A 138 -2.48 1.29 -5.12
CA VAL A 138 -3.22 1.08 -3.86
C VAL A 138 -2.53 0.07 -2.95
N PRO A 139 -2.09 0.44 -1.74
CA PRO A 139 -1.67 -0.51 -0.72
C PRO A 139 -2.88 -1.21 -0.11
N LEU A 140 -2.79 -2.51 0.13
CA LEU A 140 -3.82 -3.28 0.83
C LEU A 140 -3.18 -4.03 2.01
N TYR A 141 -3.62 -3.68 3.21
CA TYR A 141 -3.21 -4.30 4.47
C TYR A 141 -4.28 -5.30 4.90
N PHE A 142 -3.84 -6.46 5.39
CA PHE A 142 -4.70 -7.52 5.90
C PHE A 142 -4.17 -7.99 7.25
N VAL A 143 -5.02 -8.00 8.26
CA VAL A 143 -4.69 -8.49 9.59
C VAL A 143 -5.72 -9.52 9.99
N ASP A 144 -5.27 -10.75 10.21
CA ASP A 144 -6.05 -11.83 10.80
C ASP A 144 -5.67 -11.96 12.29
N PRO A 145 -6.51 -11.45 13.21
CA PRO A 145 -6.24 -11.54 14.64
C PRO A 145 -6.47 -12.95 15.20
N VAL A 146 -7.22 -13.82 14.51
CA VAL A 146 -7.56 -15.17 14.98
C VAL A 146 -6.37 -16.11 14.80
N HIS A 147 -5.80 -16.12 13.60
CA HIS A 147 -4.65 -16.98 13.28
C HIS A 147 -3.31 -16.28 13.50
N ARG A 148 -3.33 -15.01 13.92
CA ARG A 148 -2.14 -14.15 14.05
C ARG A 148 -1.31 -14.12 12.78
N ALA A 149 -1.99 -13.85 11.67
CA ALA A 149 -1.37 -13.75 10.35
C ALA A 149 -1.60 -12.36 9.75
N ILE A 150 -0.69 -11.95 8.88
CA ILE A 150 -0.76 -10.67 8.18
C ILE A 150 -0.52 -10.85 6.68
N GLY A 151 -1.09 -9.93 5.91
CA GLY A 151 -0.86 -9.81 4.47
C GLY A 151 -0.68 -8.35 4.07
N LEU A 152 0.20 -8.10 3.11
CA LEU A 152 0.43 -6.78 2.54
C LEU A 152 0.60 -6.90 1.02
N SER A 153 -0.20 -6.18 0.26
CA SER A 153 -0.14 -6.25 -1.20
C SER A 153 -0.28 -4.91 -1.92
N HIS A 154 0.31 -4.87 -3.11
CA HIS A 154 0.27 -3.76 -4.04
C HIS A 154 -0.78 -4.00 -5.13
N SER A 155 -1.78 -3.14 -5.18
CA SER A 155 -2.87 -3.18 -6.16
C SER A 155 -2.83 -1.93 -7.04
N GLY A 156 -2.05 -2.00 -8.13
CA GLY A 156 -2.25 -1.10 -9.27
C GLY A 156 -3.53 -1.45 -10.03
N TRP A 157 -3.87 -0.72 -11.10
CA TRP A 157 -5.11 -0.99 -11.85
C TRP A 157 -5.18 -2.43 -12.39
N ARG A 158 -4.06 -3.01 -12.85
CA ARG A 158 -3.99 -4.41 -13.30
C ARG A 158 -4.24 -5.39 -12.15
N GLY A 159 -3.59 -5.17 -11.01
CA GLY A 159 -3.82 -5.95 -9.79
C GLY A 159 -5.27 -5.84 -9.32
N THR A 160 -5.90 -4.66 -9.44
CA THR A 160 -7.31 -4.47 -9.11
C THR A 160 -8.23 -5.26 -10.04
N VAL A 161 -8.04 -5.18 -11.37
CA VAL A 161 -8.79 -5.98 -12.37
C VAL A 161 -8.67 -7.47 -12.09
N HIS A 162 -7.47 -7.93 -11.71
CA HIS A 162 -7.21 -9.33 -11.37
C HIS A 162 -7.46 -9.68 -9.90
N LYS A 163 -8.11 -8.80 -9.13
CA LYS A 163 -8.55 -9.02 -7.75
C LYS A 163 -7.42 -9.35 -6.76
N MET A 164 -6.33 -8.58 -6.76
CA MET A 164 -5.19 -8.70 -5.82
C MET A 164 -5.62 -8.86 -4.36
N GLY A 165 -6.65 -8.14 -3.91
CA GLY A 165 -7.17 -8.27 -2.55
C GLY A 165 -7.76 -9.65 -2.26
N GLN A 166 -8.52 -10.22 -3.21
CA GLN A 166 -9.00 -11.60 -3.13
C GLN A 166 -7.83 -12.58 -3.14
N ALA A 167 -6.88 -12.43 -4.07
CA ALA A 167 -5.72 -13.31 -4.17
C ALA A 167 -4.89 -13.34 -2.87
N THR A 168 -4.80 -12.21 -2.16
CA THR A 168 -4.12 -12.14 -0.86
C THR A 168 -4.91 -12.90 0.21
N LEU A 169 -6.24 -12.71 0.28
CA LEU A 169 -7.10 -13.43 1.22
C LEU A 169 -7.11 -14.94 0.95
N ASP A 170 -7.15 -15.35 -0.31
CA ASP A 170 -7.10 -16.77 -0.71
C ASP A 170 -5.79 -17.41 -0.26
N ALA A 171 -4.65 -16.73 -0.46
CA ALA A 171 -3.35 -17.21 -0.01
C ALA A 171 -3.25 -17.28 1.53
N MET A 172 -3.83 -16.31 2.25
CA MET A 172 -3.91 -16.36 3.71
C MET A 172 -4.81 -17.51 4.18
N HIS A 173 -5.94 -17.74 3.52
CA HIS A 173 -6.84 -18.85 3.81
C HIS A 173 -6.13 -20.20 3.60
N GLU A 174 -5.51 -20.40 2.44
CA GLU A 174 -4.78 -21.64 2.10
C GLU A 174 -3.66 -21.92 3.10
N ARG A 175 -2.92 -20.89 3.52
CA ARG A 175 -1.73 -21.05 4.36
C ARG A 175 -2.05 -21.17 5.85
N PHE A 176 -2.99 -20.37 6.35
CA PHE A 176 -3.21 -20.17 7.79
C PHE A 176 -4.61 -20.57 8.26
N GLY A 177 -5.54 -20.82 7.33
CA GLY A 177 -6.97 -20.98 7.67
C GLY A 177 -7.68 -19.65 7.88
N THR A 178 -7.10 -18.52 7.45
CA THR A 178 -7.72 -17.20 7.56
C THR A 178 -9.12 -17.17 6.94
N GLU A 179 -10.06 -16.63 7.69
CA GLU A 179 -11.44 -16.42 7.24
C GLU A 179 -11.67 -14.93 7.01
N ALA A 180 -12.14 -14.53 5.82
CA ALA A 180 -12.30 -13.12 5.45
C ALA A 180 -13.18 -12.33 6.45
N LYS A 181 -14.16 -12.98 7.07
CA LYS A 181 -15.04 -12.39 8.10
C LYS A 181 -14.27 -11.87 9.33
N ASP A 182 -13.10 -12.46 9.62
CA ASP A 182 -12.29 -12.16 10.79
C ASP A 182 -11.17 -11.15 10.46
N VAL A 183 -10.94 -10.86 9.17
CA VAL A 183 -9.87 -9.98 8.71
C VAL A 183 -10.23 -8.51 8.89
N ILE A 184 -9.31 -7.73 9.46
CA ILE A 184 -9.31 -6.28 9.40
C ILE A 184 -8.49 -5.88 8.16
N ALA A 185 -9.13 -5.18 7.22
CA ALA A 185 -8.50 -4.73 5.99
C ALA A 185 -8.38 -3.21 5.95
N ALA A 186 -7.25 -2.70 5.47
CA ALA A 186 -7.07 -1.28 5.22
C ALA A 186 -6.56 -1.01 3.81
N VAL A 187 -7.16 -0.02 3.17
CA VAL A 187 -6.75 0.53 1.88
C VAL A 187 -5.87 1.75 2.14
N GLY A 188 -4.66 1.72 1.58
CA GLY A 188 -3.58 2.68 1.78
C GLY A 188 -3.71 3.99 0.98
N PRO A 189 -3.02 5.07 1.40
CA PRO A 189 -2.93 6.30 0.63
C PRO A 189 -2.46 6.03 -0.81
N SER A 190 -3.22 6.52 -1.76
CA SER A 190 -3.05 6.24 -3.20
C SER A 190 -3.79 7.29 -4.02
N ILE A 191 -3.84 7.18 -5.34
CA ILE A 191 -4.50 8.21 -6.17
C ILE A 191 -6.03 8.10 -6.06
N CYS A 192 -6.71 9.23 -5.82
CA CYS A 192 -8.18 9.26 -5.76
C CYS A 192 -8.80 9.35 -7.16
N GLN A 193 -10.11 9.06 -7.24
CA GLN A 193 -10.87 9.12 -8.49
C GLN A 193 -10.73 10.47 -9.22
N ASP A 194 -10.83 11.60 -8.52
CA ASP A 194 -10.75 12.94 -9.15
C ASP A 194 -9.42 13.17 -9.91
N CYS A 195 -8.36 12.47 -9.52
CA CYS A 195 -7.01 12.65 -10.06
C CYS A 195 -6.62 11.53 -11.04
N TYR A 196 -7.38 10.42 -11.08
CA TYR A 196 -6.96 9.22 -11.80
C TYR A 196 -7.66 9.07 -13.14
N GLU A 197 -7.22 9.89 -14.07
CA GLU A 197 -7.67 9.81 -15.45
C GLU A 197 -7.01 8.62 -16.15
N VAL A 198 -7.82 7.79 -16.81
CA VAL A 198 -7.39 6.62 -17.61
C VAL A 198 -8.03 6.65 -19.00
N SER A 199 -7.48 5.85 -19.90
CA SER A 199 -7.98 5.64 -21.26
C SER A 199 -9.10 4.58 -21.30
N GLY A 200 -9.83 4.53 -22.42
CA GLY A 200 -10.95 3.61 -22.60
C GLY A 200 -10.57 2.13 -22.54
N ASP A 201 -9.38 1.76 -23.03
CA ASP A 201 -8.84 0.39 -22.93
C ASP A 201 -8.76 -0.10 -21.49
N VAL A 202 -8.31 0.75 -20.56
CA VAL A 202 -8.31 0.42 -19.12
C VAL A 202 -9.74 0.22 -18.62
N ILE A 203 -10.69 1.04 -19.05
CA ILE A 203 -12.08 0.92 -18.61
C ILE A 203 -12.75 -0.35 -19.13
N GLU A 204 -12.45 -0.80 -20.34
CA GLU A 204 -12.99 -2.06 -20.85
C GLU A 204 -12.54 -3.27 -19.99
N GLU A 205 -11.30 -3.26 -19.49
CA GLU A 205 -10.83 -4.28 -18.52
C GLU A 205 -11.65 -4.24 -17.21
N PHE A 206 -11.98 -3.03 -16.72
CA PHE A 206 -12.85 -2.89 -15.54
C PHE A 206 -14.30 -3.31 -15.82
N ARG A 207 -14.83 -3.03 -17.01
CA ARG A 207 -16.17 -3.49 -17.42
C ARG A 207 -16.25 -5.01 -17.44
N ALA A 208 -15.20 -5.66 -17.92
CA ALA A 208 -15.12 -7.12 -17.95
C ALA A 208 -14.95 -7.74 -16.55
N ALA A 209 -14.19 -7.08 -15.66
CA ALA A 209 -13.88 -7.62 -14.34
C ALA A 209 -14.97 -7.40 -13.27
N PHE A 210 -15.81 -6.37 -13.43
CA PHE A 210 -16.80 -5.97 -12.42
C PHE A 210 -18.23 -6.03 -12.96
N PRO A 211 -19.22 -6.41 -12.13
CA PRO A 211 -20.64 -6.34 -12.49
C PRO A 211 -21.06 -4.94 -12.95
N GLU A 212 -21.94 -4.88 -13.95
CA GLU A 212 -22.46 -3.63 -14.51
C GLU A 212 -23.07 -2.71 -13.44
N THR A 213 -23.71 -3.29 -12.42
CA THR A 213 -24.31 -2.56 -11.29
C THR A 213 -23.29 -1.75 -10.47
N LEU A 214 -21.99 -2.01 -10.61
CA LEU A 214 -20.94 -1.26 -9.93
C LEU A 214 -20.29 -0.20 -10.83
N HIS A 215 -20.46 -0.25 -12.15
CA HIS A 215 -19.69 0.58 -13.09
C HIS A 215 -19.76 2.08 -12.77
N GLU A 216 -20.96 2.59 -12.46
CA GLU A 216 -21.16 4.01 -12.11
C GLU A 216 -20.44 4.44 -10.82
N LYS A 217 -20.18 3.50 -9.90
CA LYS A 217 -19.39 3.76 -8.68
C LYS A 217 -17.89 3.73 -8.97
N LEU A 218 -17.47 2.93 -9.95
CA LEU A 218 -16.07 2.68 -10.26
C LEU A 218 -15.50 3.71 -11.21
N PHE A 219 -16.26 4.19 -12.19
CA PHE A 219 -15.76 5.15 -13.15
C PHE A 219 -16.85 5.97 -13.81
N TYR A 220 -16.48 7.13 -14.34
CA TYR A 220 -17.34 7.93 -15.22
C TYR A 220 -16.55 8.48 -16.39
N GLY A 221 -17.24 8.62 -17.53
CA GLY A 221 -16.67 9.19 -18.75
C GLY A 221 -16.61 10.70 -18.70
N LYS A 222 -15.60 11.27 -19.37
CA LYS A 222 -15.43 12.71 -19.59
C LYS A 222 -15.73 13.07 -21.05
N PRO A 223 -16.05 14.34 -21.35
CA PRO A 223 -16.33 14.79 -22.72
C PRO A 223 -15.18 14.58 -23.73
N ASP A 224 -13.95 14.44 -23.25
CA ASP A 224 -12.74 14.21 -24.08
C ASP A 224 -12.47 12.72 -24.38
N GLY A 225 -13.40 11.83 -24.02
CA GLY A 225 -13.27 10.39 -24.25
C GLY A 225 -12.36 9.66 -23.25
N LYS A 226 -11.83 10.37 -22.24
CA LYS A 226 -11.13 9.76 -21.09
C LYS A 226 -12.10 9.45 -19.96
N TYR A 227 -11.62 8.75 -18.94
CA TYR A 227 -12.43 8.34 -17.80
C TYR A 227 -11.72 8.65 -16.50
N GLN A 228 -12.50 8.84 -15.43
CA GLN A 228 -11.98 8.95 -14.07
C GLN A 228 -12.28 7.65 -13.32
N LEU A 229 -11.24 6.99 -12.82
CA LEU A 229 -11.31 5.65 -12.24
C LEU A 229 -11.09 5.67 -10.72
N ASN A 230 -11.99 5.00 -9.99
CA ASN A 230 -11.96 4.89 -8.54
C ASN A 230 -11.36 3.54 -8.10
N LEU A 231 -10.04 3.50 -7.93
CA LEU A 231 -9.38 2.30 -7.41
C LEU A 231 -9.72 2.00 -5.95
N TRP A 232 -10.06 3.01 -5.14
CA TRP A 232 -10.44 2.80 -3.74
C TRP A 232 -11.75 2.03 -3.66
N GLU A 233 -12.76 2.46 -4.41
CA GLU A 233 -14.05 1.77 -4.46
C GLU A 233 -13.93 0.40 -5.14
N ALA A 234 -13.12 0.26 -6.19
CA ALA A 234 -12.90 -1.05 -6.81
C ALA A 234 -12.31 -2.07 -5.83
N ASN A 235 -11.28 -1.70 -5.07
CA ASN A 235 -10.70 -2.59 -4.05
C ASN A 235 -11.65 -2.80 -2.87
N HIS A 236 -12.43 -1.79 -2.47
CA HIS A 236 -13.49 -1.94 -1.46
C HIS A 236 -14.51 -3.02 -1.87
N GLN A 237 -15.01 -2.96 -3.10
CA GLN A 237 -15.98 -3.93 -3.63
C GLN A 237 -15.37 -5.33 -3.76
N ILE A 238 -14.08 -5.45 -4.10
CA ILE A 238 -13.37 -6.74 -4.08
C ILE A 238 -13.34 -7.33 -2.67
N LEU A 239 -12.99 -6.53 -1.66
CA LEU A 239 -12.91 -7.00 -0.27
C LEU A 239 -14.29 -7.40 0.28
N LEU A 240 -15.34 -6.64 -0.03
CA LEU A 240 -16.72 -6.99 0.32
C LEU A 240 -17.14 -8.32 -0.33
N ALA A 241 -16.87 -8.47 -1.63
CA ALA A 241 -17.18 -9.70 -2.36
C ALA A 241 -16.38 -10.91 -1.85
N ALA A 242 -15.16 -10.69 -1.35
CA ALA A 242 -14.34 -11.70 -0.70
C ALA A 242 -14.85 -12.11 0.70
N GLY A 243 -15.83 -11.41 1.25
CA GLY A 243 -16.44 -11.72 2.55
C GLY A 243 -15.88 -10.91 3.73
N VAL A 244 -15.03 -9.90 3.48
CA VAL A 244 -14.61 -8.99 4.56
C VAL A 244 -15.79 -8.10 4.96
N PRO A 245 -16.17 -8.02 6.25
CA PRO A 245 -17.30 -7.20 6.67
C PRO A 245 -17.01 -5.72 6.41
N GLU A 246 -17.99 -4.97 5.93
CA GLU A 246 -17.81 -3.54 5.59
C GLU A 246 -17.21 -2.72 6.73
N LYS A 247 -17.65 -2.98 7.97
CA LYS A 247 -17.14 -2.32 9.19
C LYS A 247 -15.64 -2.56 9.48
N GLN A 248 -15.05 -3.58 8.86
CA GLN A 248 -13.66 -3.99 8.98
C GLN A 248 -12.80 -3.54 7.79
N ILE A 249 -13.39 -2.83 6.81
CA ILE A 249 -12.66 -2.27 5.68
C ILE A 249 -12.46 -0.77 5.91
N HIS A 250 -11.20 -0.35 6.00
CA HIS A 250 -10.83 1.04 6.28
C HIS A 250 -10.25 1.72 5.03
N LEU A 251 -10.91 2.77 4.54
CA LEU A 251 -10.48 3.53 3.36
C LEU A 251 -9.48 4.65 3.72
N PRO A 252 -8.59 5.04 2.79
CA PRO A 252 -7.46 5.93 3.11
C PRO A 252 -7.86 7.39 3.30
N ASN A 253 -8.91 7.84 2.58
CA ASN A 253 -9.31 9.26 2.47
C ASN A 253 -8.14 10.23 2.23
N LEU A 254 -7.03 9.77 1.66
CA LEU A 254 -5.81 10.55 1.47
C LEU A 254 -5.22 10.27 0.09
N CYS A 255 -5.24 11.30 -0.76
CA CYS A 255 -4.78 11.19 -2.15
C CYS A 255 -3.30 11.57 -2.27
N THR A 256 -2.50 10.71 -2.90
CA THR A 256 -1.09 10.99 -3.23
C THR A 256 -0.96 12.19 -4.17
N CYS A 257 -1.82 12.27 -5.19
CA CYS A 257 -1.77 13.34 -6.19
C CYS A 257 -2.26 14.70 -5.67
N CYS A 258 -3.19 14.73 -4.71
CA CYS A 258 -3.63 15.98 -4.07
C CYS A 258 -2.63 16.50 -3.04
N ASN A 259 -1.76 15.62 -2.51
CA ASN A 259 -0.83 15.94 -1.45
C ASN A 259 0.65 15.71 -1.88
N PRO A 260 1.12 16.26 -3.02
CA PRO A 260 2.43 15.92 -3.59
C PRO A 260 3.63 16.33 -2.72
N ASP A 261 3.45 17.33 -1.86
CA ASP A 261 4.50 17.77 -0.92
C ASP A 261 4.56 16.91 0.35
N PHE A 262 3.53 16.10 0.59
CA PHE A 262 3.45 15.16 1.71
C PHE A 262 3.71 13.72 1.28
N LEU A 263 3.26 13.34 0.08
CA LEU A 263 3.34 12.00 -0.49
C LEU A 263 3.92 12.06 -1.91
N TYR A 264 4.77 11.10 -2.29
CA TYR A 264 5.15 10.98 -3.69
C TYR A 264 3.95 10.55 -4.54
N SER A 265 3.80 11.17 -5.71
CA SER A 265 2.81 10.79 -6.73
C SER A 265 3.49 10.73 -8.09
N HIS A 266 3.29 9.64 -8.82
CA HIS A 266 3.79 9.49 -10.19
C HIS A 266 3.04 10.41 -11.15
N ARG A 267 1.73 10.54 -10.98
CA ARG A 267 0.86 11.41 -11.76
C ARG A 267 1.21 12.88 -11.56
N ALA A 268 1.29 13.34 -10.31
CA ALA A 268 1.56 14.75 -10.03
C ALA A 268 2.94 15.20 -10.53
N SER A 269 3.96 14.32 -10.39
CA SER A 269 5.34 14.65 -10.76
C SER A 269 5.72 14.30 -12.20
N LYS A 270 4.77 13.78 -13.00
CA LYS A 270 5.03 13.28 -14.37
C LYS A 270 6.19 12.26 -14.39
N GLY A 271 6.21 11.38 -13.39
CA GLY A 271 7.18 10.31 -13.26
C GLY A 271 8.46 10.63 -12.49
N LYS A 272 8.76 11.90 -12.17
CA LYS A 272 9.95 12.30 -11.41
C LYS A 272 9.70 12.23 -9.90
N ARG A 273 9.86 11.05 -9.30
CA ARG A 273 9.52 10.81 -7.89
C ARG A 273 10.32 9.69 -7.23
N GLY A 274 10.38 9.69 -5.89
CA GLY A 274 10.79 8.55 -5.06
C GLY A 274 9.64 7.58 -4.77
N ASN A 275 9.88 6.51 -4.01
CA ASN A 275 8.82 5.59 -3.59
C ASN A 275 8.42 5.81 -2.13
N LEU A 276 7.10 5.85 -1.90
CA LEU A 276 6.49 5.59 -0.60
C LEU A 276 6.54 4.08 -0.34
N ALA A 277 6.39 3.68 0.92
CA ALA A 277 6.28 2.27 1.28
C ALA A 277 5.25 2.04 2.39
N ALA A 278 4.56 0.90 2.28
CA ALA A 278 3.72 0.35 3.33
C ALA A 278 4.51 -0.72 4.10
N PHE A 279 4.33 -0.77 5.42
CA PHE A 279 4.98 -1.73 6.31
C PHE A 279 3.95 -2.39 7.22
N LEU A 280 4.08 -3.70 7.44
CA LEU A 280 3.23 -4.48 8.34
C LEU A 280 4.03 -5.62 8.98
N SER A 281 3.92 -5.79 10.29
CA SER A 281 4.64 -6.80 11.07
C SER A 281 3.77 -7.29 12.23
N LEU A 282 3.96 -8.56 12.56
CA LEU A 282 3.62 -9.11 13.87
C LEU A 282 4.78 -8.78 14.83
N VAL A 283 4.47 -8.31 16.04
CA VAL A 283 5.43 -8.02 17.11
C VAL A 283 5.29 -8.97 18.29
#